data_AF-A0A8S3F735-F1
#
_entry.id   AF-A0A8S3F735-F1
#
_cell.length_a   1.000
_cell.length_b   1.000
_cell.length_c   1.000
_cell.angle_alpha   90.00
_cell.angle_beta   90.00
_cell.angle_gamma   90.00
#
_symmetry.space_group_name_H-M   'P 1'
#
loop_
_entity.id
_entity.type
_entity.pdbx_description
1 polymer ?
#
loop_
_entity_poly.entity_id
_entity_poly.type
_entity_poly.pdbx_seq_one_letter_code
_entity_poly.pdbx_strand_id
1 'polypeptide(L)'
;FFLFQVVKKSFPNEAVGVICKVRDRYQVVEYSEISDRTAQKKKSENTDELLFNAGNICNHCFTLDFLQDVCQSHDDELRYHIAKKKIPSIDKNGQRVSKPKEINGMKLEKFVFDVFPFSKAFAVWEVRREDEFSPLKNGTGTKDTPETCRRDLMLQHIRYLKQAGA
;
A
#
# COMPACT_ATOMS: atom_id res chain seq x y z
N PHE A 1 12.58 -3.29 15.88
CA PHE A 1 11.40 -2.39 15.94
C PHE A 1 10.96 -2.08 14.52
N PHE A 2 9.65 -2.02 14.30
CA PHE A 2 9.03 -1.70 13.02
C PHE A 2 8.00 -0.60 13.23
N LEU A 3 8.07 0.49 12.46
CA LEU A 3 7.03 1.52 12.41
C LEU A 3 6.46 1.66 11.00
N PHE A 4 5.15 1.80 10.90
CA PHE A 4 4.47 2.23 9.68
C PHE A 4 4.03 3.68 9.81
N GLN A 5 4.36 4.47 8.81
CA GLN A 5 3.64 5.71 8.57
C GLN A 5 2.37 5.40 7.78
N VAL A 6 1.24 5.97 8.19
CA VAL A 6 -0.06 5.78 7.54
C VAL A 6 -0.77 7.10 7.30
N VAL A 7 -1.69 7.10 6.36
CA VAL A 7 -2.69 8.16 6.23
C VAL A 7 -4.07 7.59 6.51
N LYS A 8 -4.99 8.47 6.94
CA LYS A 8 -6.40 8.11 7.00
C LYS A 8 -6.91 7.72 5.60
N LYS A 9 -7.43 6.50 5.50
CA LYS A 9 -8.14 6.00 4.31
C LYS A 9 -9.44 6.77 4.13
N SER A 10 -9.63 7.36 2.96
CA SER A 10 -10.70 8.32 2.71
C SER A 10 -12.02 7.67 2.30
N PHE A 11 -11.97 6.53 1.62
CA PHE A 11 -13.16 5.79 1.16
C PHE A 11 -12.87 4.28 1.07
N PRO A 12 -13.90 3.41 1.18
CA PRO A 12 -13.72 1.96 1.26
C PRO A 12 -12.84 1.35 0.16
N ASN A 13 -13.00 1.81 -1.07
CA ASN A 13 -12.36 1.24 -2.26
C ASN A 13 -11.09 2.01 -2.67
N GLU A 14 -10.52 2.79 -1.75
CA GLU A 14 -9.21 3.40 -1.99
C GLU A 14 -8.14 2.30 -2.12
N ALA A 15 -7.31 2.40 -3.16
CA ALA A 15 -6.28 1.43 -3.52
C ALA A 15 -5.04 1.52 -2.60
N VAL A 16 -5.27 1.39 -1.30
CA VAL A 16 -4.26 1.34 -0.25
C VAL A 16 -4.51 0.13 0.64
N GLY A 17 -3.44 -0.63 0.92
CA GLY A 17 -3.48 -1.66 1.96
C GLY A 17 -3.81 -1.05 3.32
N VAL A 18 -4.44 -1.82 4.19
CA VAL A 18 -4.80 -1.38 5.55
C VAL A 18 -4.03 -2.14 6.60
N ILE A 19 -3.51 -1.43 7.60
CA ILE A 19 -2.88 -2.06 8.76
C ILE A 19 -3.96 -2.59 9.69
N CYS A 20 -3.89 -3.86 10.05
CA CYS A 20 -4.83 -4.46 10.99
C CYS A 20 -4.19 -5.60 11.80
N LYS A 21 -4.94 -6.14 12.75
CA LYS A 21 -4.53 -7.30 13.56
C LYS A 21 -5.36 -8.51 13.15
N VAL A 22 -4.71 -9.59 12.74
CA VAL A 22 -5.33 -10.87 12.36
C VAL A 22 -4.70 -11.97 13.23
N ARG A 23 -5.54 -12.68 14.01
CA ARG A 23 -5.08 -13.74 14.94
C ARG A 23 -3.91 -13.27 15.84
N ASP A 24 -4.09 -12.10 16.45
CA ASP A 24 -3.12 -11.42 17.30
C ASP A 24 -1.78 -11.01 16.67
N ARG A 25 -1.63 -11.19 15.35
CA ARG A 25 -0.48 -10.68 14.60
C ARG A 25 -0.91 -9.47 13.80
N TYR A 26 -0.11 -8.42 13.87
CA TYR A 26 -0.33 -7.27 13.03
C TYR A 26 0.19 -7.56 11.61
N GLN A 27 -0.53 -7.08 10.60
CA GLN A 27 -0.22 -7.27 9.19
C GLN A 27 -0.81 -6.14 8.35
N VAL A 28 -0.34 -6.02 7.11
CA VAL A 28 -1.03 -5.24 6.08
C VAL A 28 -1.94 -6.19 5.32
N VAL A 29 -3.21 -5.82 5.15
CA VAL A 29 -4.10 -6.50 4.22
C VAL A 29 -4.22 -5.62 2.99
N GLU A 30 -3.75 -6.13 1.86
CA GLU A 30 -3.78 -5.37 0.61
C GLU A 30 -5.20 -5.12 0.11
N TYR A 31 -5.38 -4.01 -0.61
CA TYR A 31 -6.71 -3.60 -1.10
C TYR A 31 -7.30 -4.61 -2.09
N SER A 32 -6.47 -5.40 -2.77
CA SER A 32 -6.91 -6.49 -3.65
C SER A 32 -7.31 -7.77 -2.91
N GLU A 33 -7.02 -7.86 -1.62
CA GLU A 33 -7.24 -9.05 -0.79
C GLU A 33 -8.31 -8.83 0.29
N ILE A 34 -8.67 -7.57 0.58
CA ILE A 34 -9.75 -7.22 1.50
C ILE A 34 -11.13 -7.42 0.86
N SER A 35 -12.07 -7.99 1.62
CA SER A 35 -13.46 -8.11 1.18
C SER A 35 -14.22 -6.77 1.25
N ASP A 36 -15.16 -6.55 0.34
CA ASP A 36 -16.01 -5.34 0.31
C ASP A 36 -16.69 -5.06 1.65
N ARG A 37 -17.24 -6.11 2.28
CA ARG A 37 -17.87 -6.02 3.61
C ARG A 37 -16.91 -5.47 4.67
N THR A 38 -15.65 -5.89 4.62
CA THR A 38 -14.63 -5.44 5.59
C THR A 38 -14.17 -4.02 5.27
N ALA A 39 -13.95 -3.71 4.00
CA ALA A 39 -13.54 -2.39 3.54
C ALA A 39 -14.58 -1.29 3.85
N GLN A 40 -15.86 -1.63 3.84
CA GLN A 40 -16.97 -0.72 4.15
C GLN A 40 -17.35 -0.65 5.63
N LYS A 41 -16.73 -1.47 6.49
CA LYS A 41 -17.09 -1.52 7.91
C LYS A 41 -16.78 -0.19 8.59
N LYS A 42 -17.79 0.42 9.23
CA LYS A 42 -17.67 1.66 9.98
C LYS A 42 -17.24 1.39 11.42
N LYS A 43 -16.60 2.37 12.06
CA LYS A 43 -16.13 2.30 13.45
C LYS A 43 -17.28 2.22 14.45
N SER A 44 -18.39 2.90 14.16
CA SER A 44 -19.67 2.78 14.86
C SER A 44 -20.80 3.21 13.91
N GLU A 45 -22.06 2.98 14.30
CA GLU A 45 -23.23 3.38 13.50
C GLU A 45 -23.36 4.90 13.35
N ASN A 46 -22.75 5.67 14.24
CA ASN A 46 -22.87 7.13 14.33
C ASN A 46 -21.75 7.89 13.62
N THR A 47 -20.89 7.22 12.85
CA THR A 47 -19.77 7.86 12.15
C THR A 47 -19.59 7.29 10.76
N ASP A 48 -19.18 8.14 9.82
CA ASP A 48 -18.74 7.70 8.49
C ASP A 48 -17.27 7.24 8.47
N GLU A 49 -16.60 7.26 9.62
CA GLU A 49 -15.24 6.76 9.76
C GLU A 49 -15.18 5.23 9.57
N LEU A 50 -14.31 4.79 8.66
CA LEU A 50 -14.00 3.39 8.43
C LEU A 50 -13.31 2.79 9.66
N LEU A 51 -13.69 1.57 10.03
CA LEU A 51 -13.02 0.81 11.09
C LEU A 51 -11.57 0.49 10.71
N PHE A 52 -11.33 0.17 9.44
CA PHE A 52 -10.00 -0.09 8.88
C PHE A 52 -9.54 1.13 8.07
N ASN A 53 -9.12 2.17 8.78
CA ASN A 53 -8.75 3.47 8.20
C ASN A 53 -7.23 3.74 8.16
N ALA A 54 -6.39 2.87 8.72
CA ALA A 54 -4.93 3.01 8.71
C ALA A 54 -4.36 2.61 7.33
N GLY A 55 -4.37 3.54 6.37
CA GLY A 55 -3.90 3.32 5.00
C GLY A 55 -2.38 3.29 4.91
N ASN A 56 -1.82 2.16 4.49
CA ASN A 56 -0.39 1.97 4.26
C ASN A 56 0.06 2.82 3.07
N ILE A 57 1.03 3.72 3.30
CA ILE A 57 1.63 4.57 2.27
C ILE A 57 3.03 4.09 1.83
N CYS A 58 3.41 2.87 2.23
CA CYS A 58 4.73 2.27 1.95
C CYS A 58 5.91 3.10 2.47
N ASN A 59 5.74 3.76 3.62
CA ASN A 59 6.82 4.43 4.33
C ASN A 59 6.98 3.77 5.72
N HIS A 60 8.13 3.13 5.92
CA HIS A 60 8.41 2.25 7.04
C HIS A 60 9.75 2.61 7.69
N CYS A 61 9.85 2.38 8.98
CA CYS A 61 11.10 2.52 9.73
C CYS A 61 11.48 1.20 10.39
N PHE A 62 12.74 0.77 10.16
CA PHE A 62 13.30 -0.47 10.67
C PHE A 62 14.55 -0.20 11.48
N THR A 63 14.73 -0.96 12.57
CA THR A 63 16.03 -1.09 13.20
C THR A 63 16.91 -2.05 12.40
N LEU A 64 18.21 -1.79 12.33
CA LEU A 64 19.16 -2.67 11.63
C LEU A 64 19.09 -4.11 12.13
N ASP A 65 19.06 -4.31 13.45
CA ASP A 65 18.98 -5.65 14.07
C ASP A 65 17.74 -6.44 13.61
N PHE A 66 16.63 -5.74 13.34
CA PHE A 66 15.41 -6.39 12.84
C PHE A 66 15.59 -6.85 11.40
N LEU A 67 16.21 -6.03 10.55
CA LEU A 67 16.48 -6.43 9.16
C LEU A 67 17.46 -7.60 9.10
N GLN A 68 18.49 -7.59 9.95
CA GLN A 68 19.44 -8.70 10.04
C GLN A 68 18.75 -10.00 10.44
N ASP A 69 17.90 -9.97 11.47
CA ASP A 69 17.12 -11.14 11.91
C ASP A 69 16.18 -11.64 10.80
N VAL A 70 15.46 -10.76 10.12
CA VAL A 70 14.59 -11.14 8.99
C VAL A 70 15.39 -11.82 7.88
N CYS A 71 16.52 -11.26 7.47
CA CYS A 71 17.34 -11.81 6.38
C CYS A 71 17.99 -13.15 6.75
N GLN A 72 18.32 -13.38 8.02
CA GLN A 72 19.01 -14.59 8.47
C GLN A 72 18.03 -15.71 8.86
N SER A 73 16.88 -15.36 9.42
CA SER A 73 15.99 -16.31 10.10
C SER A 73 14.64 -16.50 9.40
N HIS A 74 14.18 -15.54 8.58
CA HIS A 74 12.78 -15.48 8.15
C HIS A 74 12.56 -15.30 6.64
N ASP A 75 13.59 -15.22 5.79
CA ASP A 75 13.40 -14.99 4.34
C ASP A 75 12.59 -16.12 3.67
N ASP A 76 12.80 -17.37 4.08
CA ASP A 76 12.07 -18.53 3.57
C ASP A 76 10.60 -18.59 4.02
N GLU A 77 10.23 -17.84 5.07
CA GLU A 77 8.85 -17.75 5.56
C GLU A 77 8.01 -16.73 4.78
N LEU A 78 8.64 -15.84 4.01
CA LEU A 78 7.95 -14.84 3.19
C LEU A 78 7.24 -15.49 2.02
N ARG A 79 5.93 -15.29 1.94
CA ARG A 79 5.06 -15.93 0.96
C ARG A 79 5.08 -15.17 -0.36
N TYR A 80 4.91 -15.92 -1.46
CA TYR A 80 4.61 -15.31 -2.74
C TYR A 80 3.13 -14.97 -2.87
N HIS A 81 2.85 -13.71 -3.18
CA HIS A 81 1.56 -13.24 -3.66
C HIS A 81 1.48 -13.50 -5.17
N ILE A 82 0.34 -14.03 -5.62
CA ILE A 82 0.13 -14.45 -7.01
C ILE A 82 -0.68 -13.39 -7.74
N ALA A 83 -0.07 -12.74 -8.72
CA ALA A 83 -0.78 -11.86 -9.64
C ALA A 83 -0.96 -12.54 -11.00
N LYS A 84 -2.22 -12.82 -11.38
CA LYS A 84 -2.57 -13.35 -12.69
C LYS A 84 -2.41 -12.27 -13.75
N LYS A 85 -1.62 -12.51 -14.80
CA LYS A 85 -1.26 -11.49 -15.81
C LYS A 85 -1.42 -12.02 -17.24
N LYS A 86 -1.62 -11.09 -18.16
CA LYS A 86 -1.49 -11.29 -19.61
C LYS A 86 -0.05 -10.98 -19.98
N ILE A 87 0.80 -12.00 -20.03
CA ILE A 87 2.25 -11.90 -20.20
C ILE A 87 2.61 -12.09 -21.68
N PRO A 88 3.21 -11.10 -22.36
CA PRO A 88 3.71 -11.28 -23.72
C PRO A 88 4.70 -12.45 -23.77
N SER A 89 4.52 -13.36 -24.73
CA SER A 89 5.29 -14.60 -24.80
C SER A 89 5.57 -15.02 -26.25
N ILE A 90 6.35 -16.09 -26.41
CA ILE A 90 6.50 -16.80 -27.68
C ILE A 90 5.63 -18.04 -27.62
N ASP A 91 4.82 -18.28 -28.64
CA ASP A 91 3.97 -19.46 -28.71
C ASP A 91 4.74 -20.71 -29.18
N LYS A 92 4.06 -21.85 -29.21
CA LYS A 92 4.64 -23.13 -29.64
C LYS A 92 5.17 -23.15 -31.09
N ASN A 93 4.76 -22.21 -31.92
CA ASN A 93 5.18 -22.08 -33.32
C ASN A 93 6.34 -21.08 -33.47
N GLY A 94 6.89 -20.57 -32.36
CA GLY A 94 7.93 -19.54 -32.39
C GLY A 94 7.40 -18.14 -32.70
N GLN A 95 6.08 -17.93 -32.72
CA GLN A 95 5.50 -16.62 -33.02
C GLN A 95 5.35 -15.78 -31.75
N ARG A 96 5.68 -14.49 -31.85
CA ARG A 96 5.55 -13.55 -30.74
C ARG A 96 4.09 -13.15 -30.53
N VAL A 97 3.56 -13.41 -29.34
CA VAL A 97 2.26 -12.94 -28.88
C VAL A 97 2.46 -11.71 -27.99
N SER A 98 2.28 -10.51 -28.53
CA SER A 98 2.54 -9.26 -27.82
C SER A 98 1.43 -8.86 -26.85
N LYS A 99 0.17 -9.26 -27.11
CA LYS A 99 -1.00 -8.94 -26.29
C LYS A 99 -1.90 -10.17 -26.17
N PRO A 100 -1.68 -11.05 -25.17
CA PRO A 100 -2.53 -12.20 -24.94
C PRO A 100 -3.99 -11.77 -24.72
N LYS A 101 -4.95 -12.54 -25.27
CA LYS A 101 -6.39 -12.27 -25.07
C LYS A 101 -6.83 -12.65 -23.65
N GLU A 102 -6.31 -13.78 -23.16
CA GLU A 102 -6.61 -14.33 -21.83
C GLU A 102 -5.40 -14.29 -20.90
N ILE A 103 -5.64 -14.45 -19.59
CA ILE A 103 -4.58 -14.66 -18.60
C ILE A 103 -3.82 -15.93 -18.98
N ASN A 104 -2.52 -15.80 -19.21
CA ASN A 104 -1.65 -16.87 -19.67
C ASN A 104 -0.44 -17.11 -18.75
N GLY A 105 -0.40 -16.44 -17.59
CA GLY A 105 0.65 -16.67 -16.61
C GLY A 105 0.41 -16.00 -15.27
N MET A 106 1.35 -16.24 -14.36
CA MET A 106 1.37 -15.68 -13.02
C MET A 106 2.70 -14.96 -12.78
N LYS A 107 2.62 -13.83 -12.07
CA LYS A 107 3.76 -13.14 -11.48
C LYS A 107 3.75 -13.44 -9.99
N LEU A 108 4.90 -13.85 -9.46
CA LEU A 108 5.12 -14.06 -8.04
C LEU A 108 5.79 -12.82 -7.46
N GLU A 109 5.25 -12.27 -6.37
CA GLU A 109 5.74 -11.07 -5.71
C GLU A 109 5.81 -11.32 -4.20
N LYS A 110 6.90 -10.92 -3.53
CA LYS A 110 6.93 -10.80 -2.06
C LYS A 110 6.64 -9.34 -1.71
N PHE A 111 5.89 -9.06 -0.65
CA PHE A 111 5.67 -7.68 -0.22
C PHE A 111 6.59 -7.30 0.95
N VAL A 112 7.11 -6.07 0.90
CA VAL A 112 8.08 -5.57 1.90
C VAL A 112 7.52 -5.57 3.32
N PHE A 113 6.21 -5.42 3.46
CA PHE A 113 5.52 -5.38 4.75
C PHE A 113 5.15 -6.78 5.28
N ASP A 114 5.40 -7.86 4.54
CA ASP A 114 5.14 -9.24 5.00
C ASP A 114 6.14 -9.70 6.08
N VAL A 115 7.22 -8.95 6.27
CA VAL A 115 8.19 -9.17 7.37
C VAL A 115 7.60 -8.78 8.74
N PHE A 116 6.48 -8.09 8.74
CA PHE A 116 5.92 -7.46 9.92
C PHE A 116 5.54 -8.43 11.05
N PRO A 117 4.96 -9.61 10.79
CA PRO A 117 4.66 -10.59 11.84
C PRO A 117 5.88 -11.06 12.65
N PHE A 118 7.11 -10.81 12.17
CA PHE A 118 8.35 -11.14 12.87
C PHE A 118 8.81 -10.04 13.85
N SER A 119 8.21 -8.85 13.82
CA SER A 119 8.63 -7.76 14.70
C SER A 119 8.15 -7.95 16.15
N LYS A 120 9.07 -7.81 17.10
CA LYS A 120 8.78 -7.85 18.55
C LYS A 120 8.15 -6.54 19.08
N ALA A 121 8.35 -5.44 18.37
CA ALA A 121 7.88 -4.12 18.77
C ALA A 121 7.41 -3.32 17.56
N PHE A 122 6.22 -2.74 17.69
CA PHE A 122 5.49 -2.15 16.58
C PHE A 122 4.85 -0.82 16.96
N ALA A 123 4.85 0.12 16.01
CA ALA A 123 4.10 1.37 16.09
C ALA A 123 3.45 1.74 14.75
N VAL A 124 2.34 2.46 14.82
CA VAL A 124 1.71 3.15 13.69
C VAL A 124 1.78 4.64 13.95
N TRP A 125 2.21 5.40 12.94
CA TRP A 125 2.28 6.85 12.98
C TRP A 125 1.37 7.43 11.89
N GLU A 126 0.21 7.95 12.30
CA GLU A 126 -0.72 8.61 11.38
C GLU A 126 -0.24 10.03 11.06
N VAL A 127 -0.23 10.36 9.76
CA VAL A 127 0.13 11.69 9.25
C VAL A 127 -0.98 12.29 8.40
N ARG A 128 -0.89 13.61 8.18
CA ARG A 128 -1.76 14.32 7.25
C ARG A 128 -1.41 13.97 5.82
N ARG A 129 -2.40 13.51 5.06
CA ARG A 129 -2.22 13.10 3.66
C ARG A 129 -1.68 14.25 2.82
N GLU A 130 -2.25 15.43 2.98
CA GLU A 130 -1.91 16.62 2.21
C GLU A 130 -0.46 17.09 2.41
N ASP A 131 0.20 16.63 3.47
CA ASP A 131 1.58 16.98 3.79
C ASP A 131 2.57 15.88 3.38
N GLU A 132 2.15 14.61 3.36
CA GLU A 132 3.08 13.46 3.30
C GLU A 132 2.77 12.45 2.19
N PHE A 133 1.61 12.54 1.51
CA PHE A 133 1.17 11.51 0.57
C PHE A 133 0.37 12.03 -0.62
N SER A 134 1.03 12.12 -1.78
CA SER A 134 0.40 12.33 -3.09
C SER A 134 1.05 11.38 -4.12
N PRO A 135 0.52 10.15 -4.28
CA PRO A 135 1.18 9.12 -5.08
C PRO A 135 1.02 9.37 -6.59
N LEU A 136 2.01 8.92 -7.37
CA LEU A 136 1.96 8.88 -8.83
C LEU A 136 1.78 7.44 -9.31
N LYS A 137 0.60 7.10 -9.85
CA LYS A 137 0.23 5.74 -10.27
C LYS A 137 -0.39 5.66 -11.66
N ASN A 138 -1.01 6.74 -12.14
CA ASN A 138 -1.83 6.71 -13.35
C ASN A 138 -1.43 7.78 -14.37
N GLY A 139 -1.92 7.62 -15.61
CA GLY A 139 -1.85 8.63 -16.67
C GLY A 139 -2.84 9.79 -16.45
N THR A 140 -2.98 10.68 -17.44
CA THR A 140 -3.82 11.88 -17.33
C THR A 140 -5.33 11.55 -17.26
N GLY A 141 -6.12 12.43 -16.65
CA GLY A 141 -7.59 12.33 -16.62
C GLY A 141 -8.18 11.44 -15.52
N THR A 142 -7.37 11.04 -14.53
CA THR A 142 -7.81 10.25 -13.36
C THR A 142 -7.15 10.76 -12.06
N LYS A 143 -7.16 9.98 -10.97
CA LYS A 143 -6.45 10.26 -9.70
C LYS A 143 -4.99 9.79 -9.76
N ASP A 144 -4.16 10.25 -8.83
CA ASP A 144 -2.76 9.82 -8.67
C ASP A 144 -1.92 9.98 -9.94
N THR A 145 -2.01 11.17 -10.54
CA THR A 145 -1.40 11.57 -11.82
C THR A 145 -0.32 12.65 -11.61
N PRO A 146 0.49 12.98 -12.64
CA PRO A 146 1.45 14.07 -12.55
C PRO A 146 0.81 15.41 -12.17
N GLU A 147 -0.40 15.68 -12.67
CA GLU A 147 -1.14 16.90 -12.36
C GLU A 147 -1.55 16.97 -10.89
N THR A 148 -2.02 15.85 -10.33
CA THR A 148 -2.40 15.79 -8.91
C THR A 148 -1.18 15.96 -8.01
N CYS A 149 -0.06 15.28 -8.30
CA CYS A 149 1.17 15.43 -7.52
C CYS A 149 1.68 16.88 -7.55
N ARG A 150 1.72 17.50 -8.73
CA ARG A 150 2.16 18.90 -8.87
C ARG A 150 1.26 19.85 -8.10
N ARG A 151 -0.06 19.70 -8.24
CA ARG A 151 -1.05 20.51 -7.53
C ARG A 151 -0.87 20.38 -6.02
N ASP A 152 -0.77 19.16 -5.51
CA ASP A 152 -0.73 18.91 -4.07
C ASP A 152 0.57 19.48 -3.45
N LEU A 153 1.71 19.35 -4.14
CA LEU A 153 2.98 19.97 -3.75
C LEU A 153 2.89 21.52 -3.78
N MET A 154 2.29 22.11 -4.80
CA MET A 154 2.07 23.56 -4.86
C MET A 154 1.17 24.04 -3.72
N LEU A 155 0.09 23.31 -3.43
CA LEU A 155 -0.81 23.62 -2.32
C LEU A 155 -0.09 23.54 -0.97
N GLN A 156 0.81 22.57 -0.79
CA GLN A 156 1.64 22.47 0.41
C GLN A 156 2.54 23.70 0.57
N HIS A 157 3.27 24.10 -0.46
CA HIS A 157 4.11 25.30 -0.39
C HIS A 157 3.29 26.58 -0.15
N ILE A 158 2.10 26.70 -0.75
CA ILE A 158 1.18 27.81 -0.46
C ILE A 158 0.77 27.81 1.02
N ARG A 159 0.47 26.65 1.60
CA ARG A 159 0.17 26.55 3.05
C ARG A 159 1.36 26.99 3.89
N TYR A 160 2.58 26.58 3.54
CA TYR A 160 3.79 26.99 4.26
C TYR A 160 4.02 28.50 4.20
N LEU A 161 3.89 29.12 3.02
CA LEU A 161 4.03 30.58 2.87
C LEU A 161 2.99 31.35 3.70
N LYS A 162 1.72 30.91 3.65
CA LYS A 162 0.65 31.53 4.46
C LYS A 162 0.91 31.39 5.96
N GLN A 163 1.41 30.24 6.41
CA GLN A 163 1.77 30.03 7.82
C GLN A 163 2.97 30.88 8.25
N ALA A 164 3.86 31.23 7.32
CA ALA A 164 4.99 32.12 7.54
C ALA A 164 4.63 33.62 7.44
N GLY A 165 3.40 33.98 7.08
CA GLY A 165 2.90 35.36 7.08
C GLY A 165 2.94 36.10 5.73
N ALA A 166 3.04 35.39 4.60
CA ALA A 166 2.95 35.96 3.24
C ALA A 166 1.51 36.32 2.83
#